data_AF-A0A2D5RN70-F1
#
_entry.id   AF-A0A2D5RN70-F1
#
_cell.length_a   1.000
_cell.length_b   1.000
_cell.length_c   1.000
_cell.angle_alpha   90.00
_cell.angle_beta   90.00
_cell.angle_gamma   90.00
#
_symmetry.space_group_name_H-M   'P 1'
#
loop_
_entity.id
_entity.type
_entity.pdbx_description
1 polymer ?
#
loop_
_entity_poly.entity_id
_entity_poly.type
_entity_poly.pdbx_seq_one_letter_code
_entity_poly.pdbx_strand_id
1 'polypeptide(L)' 'MKIEVTSIDEFWDGSANVTLDMDTEAVKMLLNISITHILQGYIEDKVLERAEMEQMELWNE' A
#
# COMPACT_ATOMS: atom_id res chain seq x y z
N MET A 1 -0.01 -4.60 -20.71
CA MET A 1 0.73 -4.48 -19.44
C MET A 1 2.17 -4.83 -19.71
N LYS A 2 3.03 -3.82 -19.59
CA LYS A 2 4.44 -3.87 -19.91
C LYS A 2 5.17 -3.12 -18.81
N ILE A 3 6.16 -3.78 -18.22
CA ILE A 3 7.08 -3.21 -17.23
C ILE A 3 8.47 -3.65 -17.68
N GLU A 4 9.32 -2.70 -18.02
CA GLU A 4 10.70 -2.96 -18.44
C GLU A 4 11.68 -2.24 -17.53
N VAL A 5 12.74 -2.93 -17.12
CA VAL A 5 13.88 -2.29 -16.46
C VAL A 5 14.72 -1.60 -17.52
N THR A 6 14.87 -0.29 -17.40
CA THR A 6 15.65 0.51 -18.34
C THR A 6 17.04 0.84 -17.81
N SER A 7 17.21 0.92 -16.49
CA SER A 7 18.52 1.04 -15.85
C SER A 7 18.55 0.42 -14.45
N ILE A 8 19.75 0.02 -14.03
CA ILE A 8 20.07 -0.39 -12.67
C ILE A 8 21.35 0.32 -12.28
N ASP A 9 21.31 1.06 -11.18
CA ASP A 9 22.47 1.71 -10.57
C ASP A 9 22.73 1.06 -9.21
N GLU A 10 23.80 0.23 -9.13
CA GLU A 10 24.19 -0.49 -7.93
C GLU A 10 25.15 0.33 -7.05
N PHE A 11 24.93 0.25 -5.74
CA PHE A 11 25.74 0.93 -4.74
C PHE A 11 26.68 -0.05 -4.02
N TRP A 12 27.73 0.51 -3.40
CA TRP A 12 28.76 -0.27 -2.71
C TRP A 12 28.26 -1.03 -1.47
N ASP A 13 27.10 -0.64 -0.94
CA ASP A 13 26.43 -1.30 0.19
C ASP A 13 25.54 -2.47 -0.24
N GLY A 14 25.48 -2.77 -1.54
CA GLY A 14 24.66 -3.84 -2.11
C GLY A 14 23.21 -3.45 -2.38
N SER A 15 22.83 -2.18 -2.17
CA SER A 15 21.55 -1.64 -2.63
C SER A 15 21.62 -1.23 -4.10
N ALA A 16 20.46 -1.06 -4.74
CA ALA A 16 20.40 -0.59 -6.12
C ALA A 16 19.15 0.27 -6.37
N ASN A 17 19.30 1.29 -7.20
CA ASN A 17 18.17 2.00 -7.80
C ASN A 17 17.82 1.35 -9.14
N VAL A 18 16.53 1.11 -9.35
CA VAL A 18 16.01 0.52 -10.59
C VAL A 18 15.10 1.53 -11.27
N THR A 19 15.41 1.88 -12.51
CA THR A 19 14.51 2.70 -13.35
C THR A 19 13.63 1.78 -14.18
N LEU A 20 12.32 2.05 -14.15
CA LEU A 20 11.31 1.28 -14.86
C LEU A 20 10.64 2.14 -15.93
N ASP A 21 10.44 1.57 -17.11
CA ASP A 21 9.48 2.06 -18.11
C ASP A 21 8.20 1.21 -18.03
N MET A 22 7.06 1.88 -17.92
CA MET A 22 5.77 1.25 -17.65
C MET A 22 4.71 1.76 -18.60
N ASP A 23 3.93 0.85 -19.17
CA ASP A 23 2.74 1.23 -19.93
C ASP A 23 1.63 1.75 -19.00
N THR A 24 0.69 2.50 -19.58
CA THR A 24 -0.43 3.10 -18.84
C THR A 24 -1.24 2.07 -18.05
N GLU A 25 -1.36 0.84 -18.55
CA GLU A 25 -2.08 -0.23 -17.85
C GLU A 25 -1.33 -0.74 -16.61
N ALA A 26 0.00 -0.85 -16.67
CA ALA A 26 0.83 -1.15 -15.51
C ALA A 26 0.74 -0.05 -14.43
N VAL A 27 0.78 1.22 -14.84
CA VAL A 27 0.61 2.36 -13.91
C VAL A 27 -0.76 2.34 -13.23
N LYS A 28 -1.84 2.11 -14.00
CA LYS A 28 -3.20 1.98 -13.45
C LYS A 28 -3.31 0.84 -12.44
N MET A 29 -2.67 -0.31 -12.72
CA MET A 29 -2.66 -1.44 -11.79
C MET A 29 -1.97 -1.08 -10.47
N LEU A 30 -0.80 -0.42 -10.51
CA LEU A 30 -0.10 0.01 -9.30
C LEU A 30 -0.90 1.03 -8.48
N LEU A 31 -1.59 1.95 -9.15
CA LEU A 31 -2.50 2.90 -8.50
C LEU A 31 -3.66 2.17 -7.82
N ASN A 32 -4.28 1.21 -8.51
CA ASN A 32 -5.36 0.41 -7.93
C ASN A 32 -4.90 -0.37 -6.70
N ILE A 33 -3.73 -1.04 -6.76
CA ILE A 33 -3.16 -1.76 -5.62
C ILE A 33 -2.94 -0.80 -4.44
N SER A 34 -2.38 0.38 -4.70
CA SER A 34 -2.13 1.39 -3.65
C SER A 34 -3.43 1.88 -3.02
N ILE A 35 -4.45 2.19 -3.84
CA ILE A 35 -5.77 2.60 -3.36
C ILE A 35 -6.42 1.50 -2.53
N THR A 36 -6.34 0.24 -2.97
CA THR A 36 -6.88 -0.90 -2.20
C THR A 36 -6.22 -1.02 -0.83
N HIS A 37 -4.88 -0.90 -0.74
CA HIS A 37 -4.19 -0.95 0.55
C HIS A 37 -4.59 0.20 1.48
N ILE A 38 -4.72 1.42 0.95
CA ILE A 38 -5.18 2.58 1.73
C ILE A 38 -6.60 2.35 2.27
N LEU A 39 -7.50 1.84 1.43
CA LEU A 39 -8.87 1.56 1.82
C LEU A 39 -8.96 0.42 2.85
N GLN A 40 -8.12 -0.61 2.73
CA GLN A 40 -8.04 -1.70 3.71
C GLN A 40 -7.58 -1.18 5.08
N GLY A 41 -6.49 -0.41 5.12
CA GLY A 41 -6.02 0.20 6.38
C GLY A 41 -7.08 1.08 7.03
N TYR A 42 -7.77 1.92 6.25
CA TYR A 42 -8.87 2.73 6.76
C TYR A 42 -10.02 1.87 7.35
N ILE A 43 -10.39 0.77 6.70
CA ILE A 43 -11.42 -0.13 7.20
C ILE A 43 -10.97 -0.81 8.51
N GLU A 44 -9.73 -1.27 8.57
CA GLU A 44 -9.15 -1.88 9.77
C GLU A 44 -9.17 -0.89 10.95
N ASP A 45 -8.77 0.36 10.73
CA ASP A 45 -8.84 1.43 11.74
C ASP A 45 -10.29 1.66 12.21
N LYS A 46 -11.26 1.69 11.29
CA LYS A 46 -12.68 1.85 11.64
C LYS A 46 -13.27 0.67 12.40
N VAL A 47 -12.83 -0.54 12.10
CA VAL A 47 -13.24 -1.73 12.85
C VAL A 47 -12.67 -1.67 14.28
N LEU A 48 -11.42 -1.24 14.42
CA LEU A 48 -10.77 -1.09 15.73
C LEU A 48 -11.46 -0.02 16.59
N GLU A 49 -11.69 1.19 16.03
CA GLU A 49 -12.42 2.27 16.71
C GLU A 49 -13.79 1.79 17.21
N ARG A 50 -14.50 1.01 16.38
CA ARG A 50 -15.80 0.45 16.75
C ARG A 50 -15.69 -0.55 17.90
N ALA A 51 -14.72 -1.45 17.86
CA ALA A 51 -14.51 -2.43 18.92
C ALA A 51 -14.14 -1.75 20.26
N GLU A 52 -13.39 -0.66 20.22
CA GLU A 52 -13.05 0.14 21.40
C GLU A 52 -14.29 0.83 21.99
N MET A 53 -15.17 1.40 21.15
CA MET A 53 -16.44 1.97 21.60
C MET A 53 -17.36 0.92 22.24
N GLU A 54 -17.53 -0.24 21.59
CA GLU A 54 -18.35 -1.34 22.11
C GLU A 54 -17.79 -1.87 23.45
N GLN A 55 -16.47 -1.94 23.61
CA GLN A 55 -15.88 -2.25 24.92
C GLN A 55 -16.21 -1.17 25.95
N MET A 56 -15.97 0.11 25.67
CA MET A 56 -16.24 1.19 26.62
C MET A 56 -17.71 1.21 27.09
N GLU A 57 -18.66 0.92 26.21
CA GLU A 57 -20.08 0.78 26.61
C GLU A 57 -20.28 -0.34 27.64
N LEU A 58 -19.69 -1.52 27.42
CA LEU A 58 -19.76 -2.65 28.37
C LEU A 58 -19.13 -2.35 29.74
N TRP A 59 -18.10 -1.49 29.81
CA TRP A 59 -17.49 -1.10 31.09
C TRP A 59 -18.31 -0.05 31.86
N ASN A 60 -19.27 0.61 31.20
CA ASN A 60 -20.10 1.67 31.77
C ASN A 60 -21.52 1.19 32.18
N GLU A 61 -21.85 -0.07 31.92
CA GLU A 61 -23.06 -0.77 32.38
C GLU A 61 -22.83 -1.53 33.70
#